data_AF-A0AAJ2HIU7-F1
#
_entry.id   AF-A0AAJ2HIU7-F1
#
_cell.length_a   1.000
_cell.length_b   1.000
_cell.length_c   1.000
_cell.angle_alpha   90.00
_cell.angle_beta   90.00
_cell.angle_gamma   90.00
#
_symmetry.space_group_name_H-M   'P 1'
#
loop_
_entity.id
_entity.type
_entity.pdbx_description
1 polymer ?
#
loop_
_entity_poly.entity_id
_entity_poly.type
_entity_poly.pdbx_seq_one_letter_code
_entity_poly.pdbx_strand_id
1 'polypeptide(L)' 'MLLSNPDQTRPQIVDGTGVGAPTVRLALEELERLGYLEVSVPPGERHGRRVTYSVLADKLRADHAALTAYIYG' A
#
# COMPACT_ATOMS: atom_id res chain seq x y z
N MET A 1 2.61 -3.48 -10.75
CA MET A 1 1.75 -2.71 -9.83
C MET A 1 1.51 -3.51 -8.55
N LEU A 2 1.46 -2.83 -7.40
CA LEU A 2 1.31 -3.41 -6.05
C LEU A 2 0.08 -4.35 -5.87
N LEU A 3 -0.99 -4.12 -6.65
CA LEU A 3 -2.18 -5.00 -6.67
C LEU A 3 -1.95 -6.32 -7.41
N SER A 4 -1.02 -6.35 -8.36
CA SER A 4 -0.74 -7.51 -9.21
C SER A 4 0.48 -8.29 -8.74
N ASN A 5 1.37 -7.64 -7.99
CA ASN A 5 2.61 -8.20 -7.47
C ASN A 5 2.71 -7.84 -5.99
N PRO A 6 2.45 -8.78 -5.07
CA PRO A 6 2.72 -8.57 -3.65
C PRO A 6 4.23 -8.46 -3.39
N ASP A 7 4.58 -8.04 -2.17
CA ASP A 7 5.93 -8.02 -1.61
C ASP A 7 6.92 -7.12 -2.36
N GLN A 8 6.45 -6.01 -2.92
CA GLN A 8 7.32 -5.05 -3.58
C GLN A 8 7.99 -4.12 -2.58
N THR A 9 9.26 -3.82 -2.82
CA THR A 9 10.00 -2.79 -2.11
C THR A 9 9.67 -1.39 -2.63
N ARG A 10 9.88 -0.35 -1.83
CA ARG A 10 9.65 1.04 -2.27
C ARG A 10 10.38 1.40 -3.58
N PRO A 11 11.66 1.05 -3.80
CA PRO A 11 12.32 1.29 -5.08
C PRO A 11 11.62 0.60 -6.25
N GLN A 12 11.21 -0.67 -6.09
CA GLN A 12 10.48 -1.40 -7.14
C GLN A 12 9.12 -0.75 -7.46
N ILE A 13 8.47 -0.17 -6.46
CA ILE A 13 7.20 0.55 -6.63
C ILE A 13 7.44 1.88 -7.37
N VAL A 14 8.49 2.62 -7.02
CA VAL A 14 8.92 3.84 -7.72
C VAL A 14 9.19 3.52 -9.19
N ASP A 15 10.01 2.50 -9.46
CA ASP A 15 10.36 2.09 -10.82
C ASP A 15 9.14 1.62 -11.61
N GLY A 16 8.24 0.86 -10.97
CA GLY A 16 7.04 0.31 -11.61
C GLY A 16 5.90 1.31 -11.81
N THR A 17 5.92 2.46 -11.14
CA THR A 17 4.88 3.50 -11.26
C THR A 17 5.36 4.77 -11.97
N GLY A 18 6.68 4.99 -12.04
CA GLY A 18 7.27 6.23 -12.52
C GLY A 18 7.05 7.43 -11.59
N VAL A 19 6.45 7.21 -10.42
CA VAL A 19 6.15 8.26 -9.44
C VAL A 19 7.38 8.49 -8.56
N GLY A 20 7.70 9.76 -8.30
CA GLY A 20 8.86 10.14 -7.49
C GLY A 20 8.86 9.51 -6.09
N ALA A 21 10.05 9.17 -5.60
CA ALA A 21 10.23 8.50 -4.31
C ALA A 21 9.60 9.22 -3.10
N PRO A 22 9.60 10.57 -2.99
CA PRO A 22 8.91 11.26 -1.89
C PRO A 22 7.39 11.03 -1.92
N THR A 23 6.80 11.09 -3.11
CA THR A 23 5.36 10.88 -3.31
C THR A 23 4.97 9.44 -3.00
N VAL A 24 5.75 8.46 -3.50
CA VAL A 24 5.51 7.05 -3.18
C VAL A 24 5.64 6.80 -1.67
N ARG A 25 6.61 7.43 -0.99
CA ARG A 25 6.76 7.31 0.45
C ARG A 25 5.51 7.79 1.19
N LEU A 26 5.02 9.00 0.88
CA LEU A 26 3.83 9.57 1.52
C LEU A 26 2.59 8.70 1.25
N ALA A 27 2.43 8.22 0.03
CA ALA A 27 1.31 7.34 -0.32
C ALA A 27 1.36 6.01 0.45
N LEU A 28 2.53 5.39 0.61
CA LEU A 28 2.68 4.15 1.38
C LEU A 28 2.42 4.38 2.87
N GLU A 29 2.91 5.49 3.45
CA GLU A 29 2.64 5.86 4.85
C GLU A 29 1.14 6.05 5.10
N GLU A 30 0.44 6.71 4.17
CA GLU A 30 -0.99 6.93 4.28
C GLU A 30 -1.81 5.63 4.12
N LEU A 31 -1.48 4.80 3.13
CA LEU A 31 -2.14 3.52 2.92
C LEU A 31 -1.91 2.55 4.08
N GLU A 32 -0.72 2.57 4.68
CA GLU A 32 -0.42 1.82 5.90
C GLU A 32 -1.26 2.33 7.09
N ARG A 33 -1.34 3.65 7.28
CA ARG A 33 -2.15 4.28 8.35
C ARG A 33 -3.63 3.94 8.23
N LEU A 34 -4.16 3.88 7.01
CA LEU A 34 -5.55 3.47 6.72
C LEU A 34 -5.74 1.95 6.84
N GLY A 35 -4.66 1.20 7.00
CA GLY A 35 -4.66 -0.25 7.15
C GLY A 35 -5.00 -0.98 5.84
N TYR A 36 -4.61 -0.43 4.69
CA TYR A 36 -4.72 -1.08 3.37
C TYR A 36 -3.46 -1.83 2.96
N LEU A 37 -2.37 -1.70 3.71
CA LEU A 37 -1.11 -2.38 3.45
C LEU A 37 -0.74 -3.31 4.59
N GLU A 38 -0.21 -4.47 4.22
CA GLU A 38 0.62 -5.28 5.07
C GLU A 38 2.09 -4.94 4.77
N VAL A 39 2.87 -4.72 5.82
CA VAL A 39 4.27 -4.30 5.72
C VAL A 39 5.13 -5.29 6.49
N SER A 40 6.19 -5.80 5.87
CA SER A 40 7.04 -6.83 6.50
C SER A 40 7.81 -6.34 7.73
N VAL A 41 7.99 -5.03 7.88
CA VAL A 41 8.68 -4.42 9.02
C VAL A 41 7.83 -3.27 9.59
N PRO A 42 7.50 -3.31 10.89
CA PRO A 42 6.67 -2.29 11.51
C PRO A 42 7.34 -0.90 11.48
N PRO A 43 6.54 0.18 11.54
CA PRO A 43 7.06 1.54 11.61
C PRO A 43 7.95 1.71 12.86
N GLY A 44 9.10 2.35 12.70
CA GLY A 44 10.11 2.50 13.76
C GLY A 44 11.29 1.51 13.69
N GLU A 45 11.08 0.32 13.12
CA GLU A 45 12.14 -0.71 12.99
C GLU A 45 12.75 -0.83 11.59
N ARG A 46 12.40 0.09 10.69
CA ARG A 46 12.72 0.00 9.26
C ARG A 46 14.18 0.32 8.92
N HIS A 47 14.91 0.94 9.84
CA HIS A 47 16.25 1.45 9.56
C HIS A 47 17.21 0.31 9.23
N GLY A 48 17.90 0.39 8.08
CA GLY A 48 18.83 -0.63 7.60
C GLY A 48 18.18 -1.96 7.17
N ARG A 49 16.84 -2.08 7.20
CA ARG A 49 16.11 -3.30 6.82
C ARG A 49 15.46 -3.15 5.45
N ARG A 50 15.37 -4.27 4.73
CA ARG A 50 14.58 -4.36 3.50
C ARG A 50 13.10 -4.44 3.87
N VAL A 51 12.32 -3.49 3.40
CA VAL A 51 10.86 -3.41 3.65
C VAL A 51 10.11 -3.72 2.38
N THR A 52 9.14 -4.63 2.48
CA THR A 52 8.22 -5.04 1.42
C THR A 52 6.80 -4.65 1.80
N TYR A 53 6.00 -4.33 0.79
CA TYR A 53 4.62 -3.87 0.93
C TYR A 53 3.69 -4.76 0.10
N SER A 54 2.56 -5.13 0.69
CA SER A 54 1.52 -5.94 0.07
C SER A 54 0.16 -5.32 0.34
N VAL A 55 -0.71 -5.26 -0.67
CA VAL A 55 -2.05 -4.68 -0.53
C VAL A 55 -3.01 -5.69 0.07
N LEU A 56 -3.77 -5.27 1.08
CA LEU A 56 -4.89 -6.03 1.65
C LEU A 56 -6.11 -5.94 0.73
N ALA A 57 -6.08 -6.72 -0.35
CA ALA A 57 -7.08 -6.67 -1.42
C ALA A 57 -8.51 -6.92 -0.93
N ASP A 58 -8.69 -7.78 0.06
CA ASP A 58 -10.02 -8.11 0.60
C ASP A 58 -10.64 -6.94 1.36
N LYS A 59 -9.84 -6.20 2.13
CA LYS A 59 -10.30 -4.97 2.79
C LYS A 59 -10.68 -3.92 1.76
N LEU A 60 -9.82 -3.70 0.75
CA LEU A 60 -10.10 -2.73 -0.31
C LEU A 60 -11.41 -3.07 -1.05
N ARG A 61 -11.64 -4.37 -1.34
CA ARG A 61 -12.87 -4.84 -1.98
C ARG A 61 -14.09 -4.63 -1.09
N ALA A 62 -13.97 -4.92 0.21
CA ALA A 62 -15.05 -4.74 1.18
C ALA A 62 -15.43 -3.25 1.33
N ASP A 63 -14.44 -2.37 1.51
CA ASP A 63 -14.66 -0.92 1.67
C ASP A 63 -15.25 -0.30 0.39
N HIS A 64 -14.78 -0.73 -0.79
CA HIS A 64 -15.36 -0.30 -2.06
C HIS A 64 -16.81 -0.78 -2.24
N ALA A 65 -17.12 -2.03 -1.87
CA ALA A 65 -18.48 -2.55 -1.91
C ALA A 65 -19.40 -1.79 -0.95
N ALA A 66 -18.94 -1.50 0.27
CA ALA A 66 -19.70 -0.73 1.26
C ALA A 66 -19.97 0.71 0.77
N LEU A 67 -18.97 1.37 0.19
CA LEU A 67 -19.14 2.70 -0.39
C LEU A 67 -20.13 2.69 -1.56
N THR A 68 -20.03 1.70 -2.44
CA THR A 68 -20.95 1.54 -3.59
C THR A 68 -22.38 1.35 -3.09
N ALA A 69 -22.59 0.50 -2.08
CA ALA A 69 -23.91 0.28 -1.48
C ALA A 69 -24.47 1.54 -0.81
N TYR A 70 -23.63 2.37 -0.19
CA TYR A 70 -24.07 3.63 0.43
C TYR A 70 -24.48 4.70 -0.60
N ILE A 71 -23.82 4.76 -1.76
CA ILE A 71 -24.09 5.77 -2.79
C ILE A 71 -25.30 5.39 -3.65
N TYR A 72 -25.44 4.10 -3.97
CA TYR A 72 -26.42 3.62 -4.96
C TYR A 72 -27.55 2.76 -4.37
N GLY A 73 -27.51 2.44 -3.08
CA GLY A 73 -28.57 1.75 -2.34
C GLY A 73 -29.41 2.72 -1.53
#